data_AF-A0A914V4I4-F1
#
_entry.id   AF-A0A914V4I4-F1
#
_cell.length_a   1.000
_cell.length_b   1.000
_cell.length_c   1.000
_cell.angle_alpha   90.00
_cell.angle_beta   90.00
_cell.angle_gamma   90.00
#
_symmetry.space_group_name_H-M   'P 1'
#
loop_
_entity.id
_entity.type
_entity.pdbx_description
1 polymer ?
#
loop_
_entity_poly.entity_id
_entity_poly.type
_entity_poly.pdbx_seq_one_letter_code
_entity_poly.pdbx_strand_id
1 'polypeptide(L)'
;PAPLPLHGEEYQVSKMDVLSEQIWHYHMSLTQSEALLNRKLQLRDLLYFTICPVFPLCGLYIVGSSLNGFGNNSSDMDLCLMITNKDLDQRTDAVVVLNMIMAALNGTAWIKEQHLIPAKRNKQKHERKSNRAGSK
;
A
#
# COMPACT_ATOMS: atom_id res chain seq x y z
N PRO A 1 -46.33 -13.95 41.24
CA PRO A 1 -45.89 -13.25 40.01
C PRO A 1 -45.74 -14.27 38.88
N ALA A 2 -46.56 -14.13 37.84
CA ALA A 2 -46.62 -15.05 36.71
C ALA A 2 -45.33 -15.01 35.86
N PRO A 3 -44.95 -16.09 35.17
CA PRO A 3 -43.81 -16.09 34.26
C PRO A 3 -44.07 -15.13 33.09
N LEU A 4 -43.05 -14.37 32.69
CA LEU A 4 -43.10 -13.50 31.50
C LEU A 4 -43.29 -14.35 30.24
N PRO A 5 -44.09 -13.90 29.25
CA PRO A 5 -44.31 -14.65 28.02
C PRO A 5 -43.04 -14.62 27.16
N LEU A 6 -42.55 -15.79 26.76
CA LEU A 6 -41.64 -15.95 25.62
C LEU A 6 -42.43 -15.66 24.35
N HIS A 7 -42.50 -14.39 23.94
CA HIS A 7 -42.88 -14.07 22.57
C HIS A 7 -41.72 -14.46 21.66
N GLY A 8 -41.90 -15.58 20.97
CA GLY A 8 -41.17 -15.88 19.75
C GLY A 8 -41.61 -14.89 18.69
N GLU A 9 -41.00 -13.71 18.67
CA GLU A 9 -41.03 -12.87 17.47
C GLU A 9 -40.17 -13.57 16.43
N GLU A 10 -40.83 -14.20 15.47
CA GLU A 10 -40.22 -14.74 14.27
C GLU A 10 -39.59 -13.55 13.52
N TYR A 11 -38.28 -13.37 13.68
CA TYR A 11 -37.53 -12.30 13.03
C TYR A 11 -37.59 -12.49 11.51
N GLN A 12 -38.48 -11.74 10.86
CA GLN A 12 -38.61 -11.75 9.40
C GLN A 12 -37.39 -11.05 8.79
N VAL A 13 -36.49 -11.83 8.19
CA VAL A 13 -35.30 -11.30 7.49
C VAL A 13 -35.77 -10.43 6.33
N SER A 14 -35.44 -9.15 6.35
CA SER A 14 -35.81 -8.24 5.28
C SER A 14 -34.94 -8.47 4.03
N LYS A 15 -35.44 -8.12 2.85
CA LYS A 15 -34.65 -8.16 1.61
C LYS A 15 -33.36 -7.31 1.70
N MET A 16 -33.37 -6.26 2.51
CA MET A 16 -32.21 -5.41 2.76
C MET A 16 -31.17 -6.10 3.65
N ASP A 17 -31.59 -6.96 4.56
CA ASP A 17 -30.69 -7.78 5.38
C ASP A 17 -29.96 -8.80 4.50
N VAL A 18 -30.68 -9.46 3.59
CA VAL A 18 -30.09 -10.42 2.63
C VAL A 18 -29.06 -9.73 1.73
N LEU A 19 -29.36 -8.55 1.20
CA LEU A 19 -28.41 -7.79 0.37
C LEU A 19 -27.17 -7.39 1.18
N SER A 20 -27.36 -6.90 2.41
CA SER A 20 -26.26 -6.51 3.29
C SER A 20 -25.35 -7.70 3.62
N GLU A 21 -25.94 -8.87 3.88
CA GLU A 21 -25.22 -10.11 4.12
C GLU A 21 -24.42 -10.56 2.89
N GLN A 22 -25.01 -10.48 1.69
CA GLN A 22 -24.31 -10.81 0.43
C GLN A 22 -23.10 -9.90 0.19
N ILE A 23 -23.25 -8.59 0.41
CA ILE A 23 -22.14 -7.62 0.29
C ILE A 23 -21.04 -7.96 1.29
N TRP A 24 -21.42 -8.26 2.54
CA TRP A 24 -20.47 -8.64 3.60
C TRP A 24 -19.70 -9.91 3.25
N HIS A 25 -20.39 -10.98 2.84
CA HIS A 25 -19.75 -12.24 2.46
C HIS A 25 -18.83 -12.07 1.25
N TYR A 26 -19.26 -11.30 0.25
CA TYR A 26 -18.42 -11.00 -0.91
C TYR A 26 -17.15 -10.25 -0.50
N HIS A 27 -17.29 -9.22 0.33
CA HIS A 27 -16.15 -8.48 0.88
C HIS A 27 -15.20 -9.41 1.63
N MET A 28 -15.69 -10.17 2.61
CA MET A 28 -14.89 -11.12 3.40
C MET A 28 -14.18 -12.18 2.55
N SER A 29 -14.80 -12.65 1.46
CA SER A 29 -14.19 -13.64 0.56
C SER A 29 -13.00 -13.08 -0.24
N LEU A 30 -12.97 -11.75 -0.45
CA LEU A 30 -11.95 -11.09 -1.26
C LEU A 30 -10.90 -10.37 -0.42
N THR A 31 -11.25 -9.93 0.78
CA THR A 31 -10.39 -9.16 1.67
C THR A 31 -9.04 -9.85 1.86
N GLN A 32 -7.98 -9.03 1.82
CA GLN A 32 -6.62 -9.49 2.01
C GLN A 32 -6.50 -10.29 3.32
N SER A 33 -6.07 -11.54 3.22
CA SER A 33 -5.79 -12.38 4.38
C SER A 33 -4.52 -11.93 5.11
N GLU A 34 -4.49 -12.17 6.41
CA GLU A 34 -3.30 -11.92 7.24
C GLU A 34 -2.09 -12.71 6.74
N ALA A 35 -2.28 -13.97 6.32
CA ALA A 35 -1.22 -14.80 5.76
C ALA A 35 -0.61 -14.18 4.48
N LEU A 36 -1.44 -13.60 3.61
CA LEU A 36 -0.95 -12.90 2.43
C LEU A 36 -0.21 -11.61 2.80
N LEU A 37 -0.72 -10.82 3.74
CA LEU A 37 -0.05 -9.63 4.23
C LEU A 37 1.33 -9.97 4.83
N ASN A 38 1.44 -11.04 5.60
CA ASN A 38 2.71 -11.51 6.16
C ASN A 38 3.72 -11.87 5.06
N ARG A 39 3.28 -12.52 3.97
CA ARG A 39 4.14 -12.78 2.80
C ARG A 39 4.59 -11.49 2.11
N LYS A 40 3.68 -10.50 1.97
CA LYS A 40 4.02 -9.16 1.44
C LYS A 40 5.07 -8.46 2.30
N LEU A 41 4.93 -8.52 3.63
CA LEU A 41 5.90 -7.96 4.58
C LEU A 41 7.28 -8.63 4.47
N GLN A 42 7.31 -9.96 4.39
CA GLN A 42 8.56 -10.72 4.19
C GLN A 42 9.24 -10.37 2.86
N LEU A 43 8.47 -10.25 1.77
CA LEU A 43 9.01 -9.81 0.48
C LEU A 43 9.60 -8.41 0.55
N ARG A 44 8.93 -7.48 1.26
CA ARG A 44 9.46 -6.14 1.51
C ARG A 44 10.80 -6.20 2.26
N ASP A 45 10.93 -7.05 3.27
CA ASP A 45 12.18 -7.22 4.00
C ASP A 45 13.31 -7.76 3.10
N LEU A 46 13.03 -8.78 2.27
CA LEU A 46 14.00 -9.31 1.32
C LEU A 46 14.48 -8.27 0.31
N LEU A 47 13.55 -7.49 -0.25
CA LEU A 47 13.86 -6.37 -1.13
C LEU A 47 14.72 -5.32 -0.41
N TYR A 48 14.35 -4.96 0.82
CA TYR A 48 15.08 -3.99 1.62
C TYR A 48 16.54 -4.43 1.85
N PHE A 49 16.77 -5.67 2.27
CA PHE A 49 18.13 -6.19 2.50
C PHE A 49 18.97 -6.24 1.23
N THR A 50 18.35 -6.41 0.06
CA THR A 50 19.06 -6.41 -1.22
C THR A 50 19.38 -4.98 -1.70
N ILE A 51 18.52 -4.00 -1.38
CA ILE A 51 18.69 -2.59 -1.80
C ILE A 51 19.62 -1.82 -0.85
N CYS A 52 19.61 -2.14 0.44
CA CYS A 52 20.36 -1.42 1.48
C CYS A 52 21.88 -1.27 1.20
N PRO A 53 22.59 -2.25 0.60
CA PRO A 53 24.01 -2.09 0.25
C PRO A 53 24.26 -0.97 -0.78
N VAL A 54 23.30 -0.69 -1.66
CA VAL A 54 23.41 0.37 -2.68
C VAL A 54 22.97 1.72 -2.13
N PHE A 55 21.95 1.72 -1.26
CA PHE A 55 21.45 2.93 -0.61
C PHE A 55 21.45 2.78 0.91
N PRO A 56 22.59 3.02 1.58
CA PRO A 56 22.66 3.01 3.03
C PRO A 56 21.68 4.04 3.60
N LEU A 57 20.93 3.67 4.64
CA LEU A 57 19.93 4.52 5.29
C LEU A 57 18.66 4.81 4.46
N CYS A 58 18.40 4.06 3.39
CA CYS A 58 17.10 4.14 2.72
C CYS A 58 15.98 3.58 3.62
N GLY A 59 14.74 4.03 3.41
CA GLY A 59 13.53 3.40 3.95
C GLY A 59 12.69 2.80 2.84
N LEU A 60 12.25 1.55 3.01
CA LEU A 60 11.34 0.89 2.08
C LEU A 60 9.99 0.66 2.77
N TYR A 61 8.96 1.34 2.29
CA TYR A 61 7.62 1.34 2.90
C TYR A 61 6.61 0.69 1.98
N ILE A 62 5.73 -0.14 2.55
CA ILE A 62 4.53 -0.58 1.85
C ILE A 62 3.55 0.57 1.83
N VAL A 63 2.97 0.84 0.66
CA VAL A 63 1.94 1.87 0.46
C VAL A 63 0.75 1.26 -0.27
N GLY A 64 -0.24 2.09 -0.59
CA GLY A 64 -1.39 1.67 -1.39
C GLY A 64 -2.31 0.68 -0.66
N SER A 65 -2.95 -0.17 -1.46
CA SER A 65 -4.06 -1.03 -1.01
C SER A 65 -3.65 -2.05 0.07
N SER A 66 -2.38 -2.44 0.09
CA SER A 66 -1.86 -3.44 1.01
C SER A 66 -1.91 -3.01 2.49
N LEU A 67 -1.91 -1.70 2.78
CA LEU A 67 -1.95 -1.16 4.16
C LEU A 67 -3.05 -0.11 4.41
N ASN A 68 -3.85 0.28 3.40
CA ASN A 68 -4.92 1.27 3.59
C ASN A 68 -6.27 0.66 4.05
N GLY A 69 -6.33 -0.66 4.24
CA GLY A 69 -7.54 -1.38 4.67
C GLY A 69 -8.49 -1.80 3.53
N PHE A 70 -8.17 -1.49 2.27
CA PHE A 70 -8.98 -1.81 1.09
C PHE A 70 -8.30 -2.82 0.14
N GLY A 71 -7.25 -3.49 0.60
CA GLY A 71 -6.57 -4.54 -0.14
C GLY A 71 -7.39 -5.82 -0.23
N ASN A 72 -7.34 -6.46 -1.39
CA ASN A 72 -7.88 -7.80 -1.63
C ASN A 72 -6.73 -8.80 -1.87
N ASN A 73 -7.04 -10.10 -1.94
CA ASN A 73 -6.01 -11.14 -2.13
C ASN A 73 -5.31 -11.12 -3.50
N SER A 74 -5.83 -10.36 -4.47
CA SER A 74 -5.22 -10.18 -5.80
C SER A 74 -4.56 -8.82 -5.98
N SER A 75 -4.48 -8.01 -4.92
CA SER A 75 -3.92 -6.66 -4.99
C SER A 75 -2.39 -6.68 -5.09
N ASP A 76 -1.87 -5.84 -5.98
CA ASP A 76 -0.44 -5.58 -6.09
C ASP A 76 0.12 -5.02 -4.77
N MET A 77 1.41 -5.25 -4.54
CA MET A 77 2.14 -4.65 -3.43
C MET A 77 2.87 -3.40 -3.90
N ASP A 78 2.33 -2.25 -3.57
CA ASP A 78 2.98 -0.96 -3.86
C ASP A 78 4.07 -0.67 -2.82
N LEU A 79 5.27 -0.32 -3.29
CA LEU A 79 6.40 0.05 -2.45
C LEU A 79 6.84 1.49 -2.73
N CYS A 80 7.21 2.20 -1.66
CA CYS A 80 7.83 3.51 -1.73
C CYS A 80 9.24 3.43 -1.14
N LEU A 81 10.24 3.66 -1.99
CA LEU A 81 11.63 3.80 -1.55
C LEU A 81 11.93 5.28 -1.26
N MET A 82 12.40 5.55 -0.05
CA MET A 82 12.80 6.87 0.42
C MET A 82 14.31 6.87 0.68
N ILE A 83 15.07 7.65 -0.08
CA ILE A 83 16.54 7.72 0.00
C ILE A 83 17.00 9.03 0.64
N THR A 84 16.21 10.10 0.49
CA THR A 84 16.54 11.43 1.00
C THR A 84 15.27 12.14 1.47
N ASN A 85 15.44 13.10 2.38
CA ASN A 85 14.39 14.01 2.84
C ASN A 85 14.17 15.20 1.89
N LYS A 86 15.01 15.34 0.85
CA LYS A 86 14.88 16.38 -0.18
C LYS A 86 13.99 15.90 -1.32
N ASP A 87 13.41 16.85 -2.07
CA ASP A 87 12.68 16.51 -3.28
C ASP A 87 13.66 15.96 -4.33
N LEU A 88 13.48 14.69 -4.72
CA LEU A 88 14.25 14.04 -5.79
C LEU A 88 13.61 14.34 -7.15
N ASP A 89 14.36 14.78 -8.17
CA ASP A 89 13.80 14.93 -9.52
C ASP A 89 13.31 13.56 -10.03
N GLN A 90 12.02 13.49 -10.39
CA GLN A 90 11.40 12.24 -10.80
C GLN A 90 11.60 11.93 -12.28
N ARG A 91 12.08 12.90 -13.07
CA ARG A 91 12.33 12.73 -14.50
C ARG A 91 13.73 12.22 -14.77
N THR A 92 14.72 12.63 -13.98
CA THR A 92 16.12 12.27 -14.15
C THR A 92 16.62 11.37 -13.02
N ASP A 93 16.63 11.89 -11.80
CA ASP A 93 17.36 11.25 -10.69
C ASP A 93 16.66 9.96 -10.25
N ALA A 94 15.33 9.96 -10.21
CA ALA A 94 14.56 8.75 -9.90
C ALA A 94 14.80 7.63 -10.92
N VAL A 95 15.00 7.95 -12.20
CA VAL A 95 15.30 6.95 -13.23
C VAL A 95 16.67 6.33 -12.98
N VAL A 96 17.67 7.14 -12.62
CA VAL A 96 19.01 6.65 -12.24
C VAL A 96 18.92 5.73 -11.02
N VAL A 97 18.21 6.15 -9.98
CA VAL A 97 17.98 5.34 -8.77
C VAL A 97 17.30 4.01 -9.11
N LEU A 98 16.24 4.03 -9.90
CA LEU A 98 15.51 2.82 -10.29
C LEU A 98 16.39 1.86 -11.09
N ASN A 99 17.25 2.38 -11.97
CA ASN A 99 18.22 1.55 -12.69
C ASN A 99 19.27 0.92 -11.76
N MET A 100 19.74 1.64 -10.74
CA MET A 100 20.67 1.08 -9.74
C MET A 100 20.01 -0.04 -8.93
N ILE A 101 18.73 0.12 -8.57
CA ILE A 101 17.95 -0.93 -7.91
C ILE A 101 17.78 -2.13 -8.83
N MET A 102 17.41 -1.90 -10.10
CA MET A 102 17.26 -2.99 -11.06
C MET A 102 18.56 -3.79 -11.21
N ALA A 103 19.70 -3.11 -11.23
CA ALA A 103 21.02 -3.75 -11.26
C ALA A 103 21.31 -4.54 -9.97
N ALA A 104 20.96 -4.01 -8.80
CA ALA A 104 21.16 -4.68 -7.51
C ALA A 104 20.28 -5.94 -7.34
N LEU A 105 19.06 -5.87 -7.88
CA LEU A 105 18.10 -6.97 -7.88
C LEU A 105 18.42 -8.01 -8.98
N ASN A 106 19.22 -7.63 -9.97
CA ASN A 106 19.61 -8.51 -11.06
C ASN A 106 20.49 -9.66 -10.53
N GLY A 107 20.17 -10.89 -10.93
CA GLY A 107 20.87 -12.09 -10.45
C GLY A 107 20.35 -12.67 -9.13
N THR A 108 19.33 -12.07 -8.51
CA THR A 108 18.62 -12.73 -7.41
C THR A 108 17.71 -13.84 -7.96
N ALA A 109 17.83 -15.06 -7.42
CA ALA A 109 17.08 -16.22 -7.93
C ALA A 109 15.56 -16.13 -7.71
N TRP A 110 15.12 -15.24 -6.81
CA TRP A 110 13.71 -15.06 -6.43
C TRP A 110 13.02 -13.92 -7.19
N ILE A 111 13.74 -13.16 -8.01
CA ILE A 111 13.17 -12.18 -8.93
C ILE A 111 13.18 -12.75 -10.34
N LYS A 112 11.99 -12.96 -10.89
CA LYS A 112 11.84 -13.56 -12.23
C LYS A 112 12.09 -12.56 -13.35
N GLU A 113 11.56 -11.35 -13.21
CA GLU A 113 11.56 -10.36 -14.28
C GLU A 113 11.44 -8.95 -13.68
N GLN A 114 12.00 -7.96 -14.39
CA GLN A 114 12.00 -6.56 -13.97
C GLN A 114 11.73 -5.67 -15.17
N HIS A 115 10.82 -4.69 -15.02
CA HIS A 115 10.46 -3.73 -16.06
C HIS A 115 10.37 -2.33 -15.49
N LEU A 116 11.00 -1.36 -16.15
CA LEU A 116 10.84 0.05 -15.82
C LEU A 116 9.67 0.63 -16.61
N ILE A 117 8.61 1.05 -15.91
CA ILE A 117 7.43 1.63 -16.54
C ILE A 117 7.46 3.15 -16.36
N PRO A 118 7.60 3.94 -17.44
CA PRO A 118 7.50 5.39 -17.37
C PRO A 118 6.05 5.80 -17.11
N ALA A 119 5.77 6.30 -15.91
CA ALA A 119 4.45 6.80 -15.52
C ALA A 119 4.49 8.31 -15.23
N LYS A 120 3.41 9.01 -15.57
CA LYS A 120 3.24 10.43 -15.20
C LYS A 120 2.96 10.54 -13.70
N ARG A 121 3.91 11.09 -12.93
CA ARG A 121 3.62 11.66 -11.60
C ARG A 121 3.50 13.17 -11.72
N ASN A 122 2.29 13.70 -11.59
CA ASN A 122 2.03 15.13 -11.53
C ASN A 122 2.60 15.68 -10.22
N LYS A 123 3.83 16.19 -10.23
CA LYS A 123 4.36 17.00 -9.15
C LYS A 123 3.83 18.43 -9.29
N GLN A 124 2.71 18.74 -8.67
CA GLN A 124 2.36 20.14 -8.34
C GLN A 124 2.52 20.32 -6.83
N LYS A 125 3.73 20.66 -6.41
CA LYS A 125 3.97 21.19 -5.06
C LYS A 125 3.80 22.70 -5.15
N HIS A 126 2.64 23.20 -4.74
CA HIS A 126 2.43 24.63 -4.55
C HIS A 126 3.37 25.11 -3.43
N GLU A 127 4.39 25.87 -3.80
CA GLU A 127 5.27 26.56 -2.87
C GLU A 127 4.46 27.67 -2.19
N ARG A 128 4.10 27.51 -0.91
CA ARG A 128 3.59 28.60 -0.08
C ARG A 128 4.74 29.56 0.18
N LYS A 129 4.83 30.66 -0.58
CA LYS A 129 5.71 31.78 -0.25
C LYS A 129 5.27 32.38 1.09
N SER A 130 6.04 32.12 2.15
CA SER A 130 5.96 32.84 3.41
C SER A 130 6.48 34.26 3.19
N ASN A 131 5.58 35.24 3.03
CA ASN A 131 5.96 36.65 3.04
C ASN A 131 6.44 37.04 4.44
N ARG A 132 7.76 37.05 4.64
CA ARG A 132 8.38 37.76 5.75
C ARG A 132 8.37 39.25 5.38
N ALA A 133 7.33 39.96 5.78
CA ALA A 133 7.30 41.42 5.71
C ALA A 133 8.31 41.95 6.75
N GLY A 134 9.47 42.39 6.25
CA GLY A 134 10.43 43.18 7.01
C GLY A 134 9.95 44.62 7.14
N SER A 135 10.20 45.18 8.32
CA SER A 135 9.92 46.53 8.78
C SER A 135 10.14 47.64 7.76
N LYS A 136 9.23 48.62 7.80
CA LYS A 136 9.61 50.03 7.85
C LYS A 136 8.94 50.65 9.07
#